data_AF-A0A8E2B216-F1
#
_entry.id   AF-A0A8E2B216-F1
#
_cell.length_a   1.000
_cell.length_b   1.000
_cell.length_c   1.000
_cell.angle_alpha   90.00
_cell.angle_beta   90.00
_cell.angle_gamma   90.00
#
_symmetry.space_group_name_H-M   'P 1'
#
loop_
_entity.id
_entity.type
_entity.pdbx_description
1 polymer ?
#
loop_
_entity_poly.entity_id
_entity_poly.type
_entity_poly.pdbx_seq_one_letter_code
_entity_poly.pdbx_strand_id
1 'polypeptide(L)' 'MSSTQASIAAGHDRYPSEDEGDSSVVRVKKRTPMACQFCRGRKLKCDGRPTCANCQRRNIPCTYVPVSGQK' A
#
# COMPACT_ATOMS: atom_id res chain seq x y z
N MET A 1 -19.01 -5.26 -61.61
CA MET A 1 -18.31 -4.03 -61.21
C MET A 1 -19.13 -3.43 -60.07
N SER A 2 -18.48 -3.21 -58.93
CA SER A 2 -19.02 -3.53 -57.60
C SER A 2 -19.91 -2.49 -56.95
N SER A 3 -21.02 -3.02 -56.43
CA SER A 3 -21.79 -2.73 -55.22
C SER A 3 -21.57 -1.44 -54.43
N THR A 4 -22.67 -0.71 -54.34
CA THR A 4 -23.03 0.44 -53.50
C THR A 4 -22.98 0.19 -51.97
N GLN A 5 -22.64 1.28 -51.26
CA GLN A 5 -23.06 1.70 -49.91
C GLN A 5 -22.40 1.01 -48.70
N ALA A 6 -21.52 1.76 -48.02
CA ALA A 6 -20.97 1.43 -46.70
C ALA A 6 -21.84 2.06 -45.60
N SER A 7 -22.42 1.22 -44.74
CA SER A 7 -23.24 1.62 -43.59
C SER A 7 -22.38 2.27 -42.50
N ILE A 8 -22.71 3.50 -42.12
CA ILE A 8 -22.10 4.20 -40.98
C ILE A 8 -22.62 3.52 -39.71
N ALA A 9 -21.77 2.69 -39.09
CA ALA A 9 -22.06 2.08 -37.80
C ALA A 9 -21.97 3.15 -36.71
N ALA A 10 -23.14 3.56 -36.21
CA ALA A 10 -23.26 4.24 -34.92
C ALA A 10 -22.88 3.26 -33.80
N GLY A 11 -21.95 3.66 -32.95
CA GLY A 11 -21.53 2.89 -31.78
C GLY A 11 -20.96 3.82 -30.73
N HIS A 12 -21.85 4.55 -30.05
CA HIS A 12 -21.54 5.36 -28.89
C HIS A 12 -21.07 4.46 -27.75
N ASP A 13 -19.80 4.64 -27.39
CA ASP A 13 -19.25 4.60 -26.04
C ASP A 13 -20.02 3.75 -25.01
N ARG A 14 -19.54 2.51 -24.81
CA ARG A 14 -19.88 1.72 -23.62
C ARG A 14 -18.80 2.00 -22.57
N TYR A 15 -18.85 3.16 -21.93
CA TYR A 15 -18.11 3.46 -20.70
C TYR A 15 -18.62 2.54 -19.58
N PRO A 16 -17.83 1.57 -19.07
CA PRO A 16 -18.22 0.83 -17.90
C PRO A 16 -18.03 1.75 -16.69
N SER A 17 -19.12 2.32 -16.20
CA SER A 17 -19.15 2.94 -14.87
C SER A 17 -19.44 1.85 -13.85
N GLU A 18 -18.37 1.25 -13.33
CA GLU A 18 -18.44 0.45 -12.10
C GLU A 18 -17.42 1.04 -11.13
N ASP A 19 -17.72 2.25 -10.66
CA ASP A 19 -17.15 2.80 -9.43
C ASP A 19 -17.83 2.10 -8.24
N GLU A 20 -17.54 0.81 -8.08
CA GLU A 20 -17.87 0.08 -6.85
C GLU A 20 -16.91 0.58 -5.77
N GLY A 21 -17.37 1.63 -5.10
CA GLY A 21 -16.74 2.20 -3.91
C GLY A 21 -16.62 1.16 -2.81
N ASP A 22 -15.50 0.42 -2.81
CA ASP A 22 -14.98 -0.19 -1.60
C ASP A 22 -14.68 0.94 -0.63
N SER A 23 -15.61 1.14 0.29
CA SER A 23 -15.47 1.93 1.50
C SER A 23 -14.38 1.31 2.36
N SER A 24 -13.15 1.38 1.86
CA SER A 24 -11.94 1.11 2.59
C SER A 24 -11.88 2.19 3.65
N VAL A 25 -12.45 1.87 4.82
CA VAL A 25 -12.22 2.54 6.08
C VAL A 25 -10.73 2.84 6.07
N VAL A 26 -10.36 4.12 5.87
CA VAL A 26 -8.96 4.52 5.79
C VAL A 26 -8.44 4.26 7.19
N ARG A 27 -7.95 3.03 7.41
CA ARG A 27 -7.23 2.64 8.60
C ARG A 27 -6.00 3.48 8.50
N VAL A 28 -6.08 4.70 9.05
CA VAL A 28 -4.98 5.63 9.16
C VAL A 28 -3.87 4.78 9.76
N LYS A 29 -2.92 4.36 8.90
CA LYS A 29 -1.77 3.58 9.33
C LYS A 29 -1.11 4.50 10.32
N LYS A 30 -1.30 4.22 11.61
CA LYS A 30 -0.66 4.97 12.69
C LYS A 30 0.80 5.03 12.30
N ARG A 31 1.25 6.21 11.85
CA ARG A 31 2.59 6.37 11.30
C ARG A 31 3.51 5.91 12.41
N THR A 32 4.35 4.93 12.12
CA THR A 32 5.29 4.43 13.10
C THR A 32 6.17 5.59 13.52
N PRO A 33 6.14 6.05 14.77
CA PRO A 33 6.94 7.19 15.19
C PRO A 33 8.43 6.83 15.21
N MET A 34 8.77 5.54 15.30
CA MET A 34 10.13 5.05 15.46
C MET A 34 10.31 3.65 14.87
N ALA A 35 11.42 3.42 14.15
CA ALA A 35 11.81 2.08 13.75
C ALA A 35 12.26 1.24 14.97
N CYS A 36 11.96 -0.06 14.98
CA CYS A 36 12.47 -0.97 16.01
C CYS A 36 14.01 -1.00 16.03
N GLN A 37 14.60 -1.44 17.14
CA GLN A 37 16.05 -1.47 17.36
C GLN A 37 16.81 -2.18 16.22
N PHE A 38 16.33 -3.35 15.79
CA PHE A 38 16.94 -4.10 14.70
C PHE A 38 16.91 -3.32 13.37
N CYS A 39 15.74 -2.80 12.98
CA CYS A 39 15.61 -2.03 11.76
C CYS A 39 16.42 -0.73 11.82
N ARG A 40 16.48 -0.09 12.99
CA ARG A 40 17.25 1.14 13.20
C ARG A 40 18.75 0.90 13.06
N GLY A 41 19.30 -0.13 13.72
CA GLY A 41 20.72 -0.49 13.61
C GLY A 41 21.12 -0.93 12.20
N ARG A 42 20.20 -1.58 11.47
CA ARG A 42 20.41 -2.00 10.07
C ARG A 42 19.97 -0.98 9.02
N LYS A 43 19.48 0.20 9.43
CA LYS A 43 18.93 1.25 8.54
C LYS A 43 17.85 0.72 7.56
N LEU A 44 17.03 -0.23 8.02
CA LEU A 44 15.93 -0.82 7.26
C LEU A 44 14.61 -0.08 7.52
N LYS A 45 13.71 -0.11 6.54
CA LYS A 45 12.32 0.36 6.71
C LYS A 45 11.59 -0.51 7.74
N CYS A 46 10.93 0.13 8.71
CA CYS A 46 10.19 -0.55 9.77
C CYS A 46 8.69 -0.29 9.65
N ASP A 47 7.89 -1.35 9.71
CA ASP A 47 6.43 -1.28 9.54
C ASP A 47 5.65 -0.86 10.80
N GLY A 48 6.31 -0.78 11.97
CA GLY A 48 5.68 -0.29 13.21
C GLY A 48 4.64 -1.14 13.89
N ARG A 49 4.45 -2.37 13.40
CA ARG A 49 3.62 -3.38 14.06
C ARG A 49 4.29 -3.89 15.34
N PRO A 50 3.56 -4.54 16.27
CA PRO A 50 4.14 -5.15 17.48
C PRO A 50 5.37 -6.01 17.16
N THR A 51 5.30 -6.75 16.05
CA THR A 51 6.45 -7.36 15.39
C THR A 51 6.48 -6.87 13.95
N CYS A 52 7.52 -6.14 13.54
CA CYS A 52 7.65 -5.67 12.16
C CYS A 52 7.90 -6.84 11.20
N ALA A 53 7.60 -6.68 9.90
CA ALA A 53 7.68 -7.79 8.95
C ALA A 53 9.12 -8.35 8.83
N ASN A 54 10.13 -7.49 9.00
CA ASN A 54 11.54 -7.90 8.97
C ASN A 54 11.92 -8.76 10.17
N CYS A 55 11.46 -8.40 11.37
CA CYS A 55 11.70 -9.19 12.59
C CYS A 55 10.91 -10.49 12.55
N GLN A 56 9.66 -10.46 12.07
CA GLN A 56 8.82 -11.65 11.94
C GLN A 56 9.43 -12.66 10.97
N ARG A 57 9.85 -12.24 9.77
CA ARG A 57 10.49 -13.13 8.77
C ARG A 57 11.80 -13.75 9.27
N ARG A 58 12.52 -13.07 10.16
CA ARG A 58 13.79 -13.55 10.73
C ARG A 58 13.61 -14.25 12.07
N ASN A 59 12.39 -14.28 12.60
CA ASN A 59 12.04 -14.83 13.91
C ASN A 59 12.93 -14.28 15.06
N ILE A 60 13.22 -12.98 15.02
CA ILE A 60 14.05 -12.28 16.02
C ILE A 60 13.20 -11.36 16.91
N PRO A 61 13.69 -11.00 18.12
CA PRO A 61 13.01 -10.04 18.97
C PRO A 61 12.83 -8.68 18.28
N CYS A 62 11.61 -8.15 18.31
CA CYS A 62 11.26 -6.84 17.79
C CYS A 62 11.04 -5.86 18.95
N THR A 63 12.10 -5.17 19.34
CA THR A 63 12.05 -4.23 20.48
C THR A 63 12.06 -2.79 19.99
N TYR A 64 11.12 -1.99 20.49
CA TYR A 64 11.10 -0.54 20.30
C TYR A 64 11.56 0.10 21.61
N VAL A 65 12.73 0.74 21.61
CA VAL A 65 13.26 1.43 22.79
C VAL A 65 13.20 2.94 22.52
N PRO A 66 12.49 3.72 23.34
CA PRO A 66 12.44 5.16 23.19
C PRO A 66 13.84 5.76 23.41
N VAL A 67 14.18 6.82 22.67
CA VAL A 67 15.41 7.60 22.87
C VAL A 67 15.23 8.55 24.04
N SER A 68 15.01 8.03 25.24
CA SER A 68 15.01 8.85 26.45
C SER A 68 16.46 9.09 26.90
N GLY A 69 17.06 10.20 26.43
CA GLY A 69 18.19 10.83 27.14
C GLY A 69 19.58 10.56 26.57
N GLN A 70 19.89 11.10 25.40
CA GLN A 70 21.27 11.50 25.09
C GLN A 70 21.33 13.02 25.32
N LYS A 71 21.75 13.43 26.52
CA LYS A 71 22.24 14.80 26.78
C LYS A 71 23.76 14.77 26.77
#